data_AF-A0A1I7MJ06-F1
#
_entry.id   AF-A0A1I7MJ06-F1
#
_cell.length_a   1.000
_cell.length_b   1.000
_cell.length_c   1.000
_cell.angle_alpha   90.00
_cell.angle_beta   90.00
_cell.angle_gamma   90.00
#
_symmetry.space_group_name_H-M   'P 1'
#
loop_
_entity.id
_entity.type
_entity.pdbx_description
1 polymer ?
#
loop_
_entity_poly.entity_id
_entity_poly.type
_entity_poly.pdbx_seq_one_letter_code
_entity_poly.pdbx_strand_id
1 'polypeptide(L)'
;MRRVSSETLGWLLWSIMIGLGVAGVVAAVLALSGRWRRWVFFPRMLLSVVPFTTFPLVGGFMGLGLVFLALGFVAGPEGIPGDTEVYDLLGTVFLGLGLVSFVWWPRQWMPAWHRDWMRRGGDDLTDPWADEPGRG
;
A
#
# COMPACT_ATOMS: atom_id res chain seq x y z
N MET A 1 -23.08 -30.35 13.55
CA MET A 1 -22.51 -29.15 12.90
C MET A 1 -22.41 -28.04 13.95
N ARG A 2 -21.22 -27.55 14.32
CA ARG A 2 -21.08 -26.42 15.26
C ARG A 2 -21.34 -25.10 14.51
N ARG A 3 -22.22 -24.24 15.01
CA ARG A 3 -22.40 -22.87 14.49
C ARG A 3 -21.23 -22.01 14.94
N VAL A 4 -20.62 -21.27 14.02
CA VAL A 4 -19.63 -20.24 14.32
C VAL A 4 -20.37 -19.01 14.86
N SER A 5 -19.89 -18.41 15.96
CA SER A 5 -20.52 -17.20 16.51
C SER A 5 -20.16 -15.97 15.65
N SER A 6 -21.04 -14.96 15.64
CA SER A 6 -20.80 -13.68 14.97
C SER A 6 -19.54 -12.98 15.50
N GLU A 7 -19.26 -13.14 16.79
CA GLU A 7 -18.06 -12.62 17.44
C GLU A 7 -16.78 -13.26 16.87
N THR A 8 -16.75 -14.59 16.71
CA THR A 8 -15.61 -15.28 16.09
C THR A 8 -15.40 -14.81 14.65
N LEU A 9 -16.47 -14.56 13.90
CA LEU A 9 -16.37 -14.01 12.53
C LEU A 9 -15.81 -12.58 12.53
N GLY A 10 -16.20 -11.74 13.50
CA GLY A 10 -15.68 -10.39 13.66
C GLY A 10 -14.17 -10.37 13.91
N TRP A 11 -13.70 -11.16 14.88
CA TRP A 11 -12.27 -11.28 15.19
C TRP A 11 -11.45 -11.85 14.03
N LEU A 12 -12.01 -12.80 13.28
CA LEU A 12 -11.37 -13.36 12.10
C LEU A 12 -11.21 -12.29 11.01
N LEU A 13 -12.28 -11.56 10.69
CA LEU A 13 -12.25 -10.49 9.69
C LEU A 13 -11.23 -9.41 10.08
N TRP A 14 -11.26 -8.98 11.33
CA TRP A 14 -10.31 -8.01 11.87
C TRP A 14 -8.85 -8.45 11.69
N SER A 15 -8.55 -9.70 12.05
CA SER A 15 -7.20 -10.27 11.92
C SER A 15 -6.74 -10.32 10.46
N ILE A 16 -7.65 -10.65 9.54
CA ILE A 16 -7.37 -10.66 8.10
C ILE A 16 -7.10 -9.24 7.60
N MET A 17 -7.93 -8.26 7.99
CA MET A 17 -7.76 -6.86 7.59
C MET A 17 -6.41 -6.30 8.05
N ILE A 18 -6.03 -6.53 9.31
CA ILE A 18 -4.72 -6.12 9.82
C ILE A 18 -3.59 -6.86 9.11
N GLY A 19 -3.69 -8.18 8.94
CA GLY A 19 -2.65 -8.97 8.30
C GLY A 19 -2.37 -8.50 6.86
N LEU A 20 -3.42 -8.33 6.06
CA LEU A 20 -3.32 -7.78 4.71
C LEU A 20 -2.84 -6.33 4.71
N GLY A 21 -3.34 -5.53 5.66
CA GLY A 21 -2.99 -4.13 5.83
C GLY A 21 -1.49 -3.94 6.06
N VAL A 22 -0.96 -4.61 7.08
CA VAL A 22 0.46 -4.59 7.44
C VAL A 22 1.33 -5.13 6.31
N ALA A 23 0.92 -6.23 5.65
CA ALA A 23 1.65 -6.77 4.52
C ALA A 23 1.78 -5.74 3.37
N GLY A 24 0.69 -5.02 3.06
CA GLY A 24 0.68 -3.94 2.07
C GLY A 24 1.63 -2.79 2.43
N VAL A 25 1.60 -2.34 3.69
CA VAL A 25 2.49 -1.28 4.19
C VAL A 25 3.96 -1.71 4.13
N VAL A 26 4.28 -2.92 4.60
CA VAL A 26 5.65 -3.44 4.56
C VAL A 26 6.16 -3.56 3.12
N ALA A 27 5.35 -4.10 2.22
CA ALA A 27 5.69 -4.21 0.80
C ALA A 27 5.98 -2.82 0.20
N ALA A 28 5.14 -1.82 0.50
CA ALA A 28 5.32 -0.44 0.06
C ALA A 28 6.61 0.18 0.60
N VAL A 29 6.91 0.00 1.89
CA VAL A 29 8.15 0.52 2.52
C VAL A 29 9.38 -0.11 1.89
N LEU A 30 9.40 -1.44 1.70
CA LEU A 30 10.50 -2.14 1.05
C LEU A 30 10.68 -1.68 -0.40
N ALA A 31 9.58 -1.48 -1.11
CA ALA A 31 9.58 -0.98 -2.48
C ALA A 31 10.13 0.44 -2.59
N LEU A 32 9.56 1.38 -1.83
CA LEU A 32 9.88 2.80 -1.92
C LEU A 32 11.28 3.12 -1.37
N SER A 33 11.77 2.36 -0.38
CA SER A 33 13.16 2.44 0.10
C SER A 33 14.20 1.90 -0.90
N GLY A 34 13.76 1.26 -1.99
CA GLY A 34 14.66 0.66 -2.98
C GLY A 34 15.26 -0.69 -2.57
N ARG A 35 14.83 -1.26 -1.43
CA ARG A 35 15.23 -2.62 -1.00
C ARG A 35 14.61 -3.70 -1.88
N TRP A 36 13.41 -3.45 -2.38
CA TRP A 36 12.77 -4.24 -3.41
C TRP A 36 12.58 -3.32 -4.61
N ARG A 37 13.42 -3.39 -5.65
CA ARG A 37 13.20 -2.59 -6.89
C ARG A 37 12.50 -3.39 -7.99
N ARG A 38 12.41 -4.73 -7.86
CA ARG A 38 11.78 -5.61 -8.87
C ARG A 38 10.31 -5.28 -9.16
N TRP A 39 9.63 -4.57 -8.26
CA TRP A 39 8.26 -4.14 -8.49
C TRP A 39 8.11 -3.22 -9.70
N VAL A 40 9.18 -2.55 -10.17
CA VAL A 40 9.11 -1.69 -11.38
C VAL A 40 8.70 -2.46 -12.63
N PHE A 41 8.94 -3.77 -12.65
CA PHE A 41 8.57 -4.68 -13.74
C PHE A 41 7.13 -5.22 -13.60
N PHE A 42 6.40 -4.83 -12.55
CA PHE A 42 5.01 -5.24 -12.43
C PHE A 42 4.18 -4.58 -13.52
N PRO A 43 3.20 -5.31 -14.08
CA PRO A 43 2.36 -4.77 -15.14
C PRO A 43 1.69 -3.49 -14.67
N ARG A 44 1.57 -2.54 -15.59
CA ARG A 44 0.83 -1.31 -15.36
C ARG A 44 -0.62 -1.67 -15.03
N MET A 45 -1.18 -0.95 -14.07
CA MET A 45 -2.59 -1.11 -13.73
C MET A 45 -3.45 -0.75 -14.95
N LEU A 46 -4.51 -1.53 -15.20
CA LEU A 46 -5.39 -1.40 -16.37
C LEU A 46 -5.92 0.03 -16.58
N LEU A 47 -6.16 0.77 -15.50
CA LEU A 47 -6.70 2.13 -15.53
C LEU A 47 -5.65 3.23 -15.31
N SER A 48 -4.36 2.88 -15.31
CA SER A 48 -3.29 3.84 -15.04
C SER A 48 -3.02 4.74 -16.25
N VAL A 49 -3.10 6.06 -16.04
CA VAL A 49 -2.76 7.06 -17.06
C VAL A 49 -1.27 7.40 -17.09
N VAL A 50 -0.49 6.93 -16.10
CA VAL A 50 0.96 7.20 -16.02
C VAL A 50 1.76 6.06 -16.66
N PRO A 51 2.91 6.35 -17.32
CA PRO A 51 3.69 5.36 -18.06
C PRO A 51 4.46 4.37 -17.18
N PHE A 52 4.32 4.43 -15.86
CA PHE A 52 5.02 3.59 -14.89
C PHE A 52 4.03 2.95 -13.92
N THR A 53 4.44 1.89 -13.24
CA THR A 53 3.61 1.23 -12.23
C THR A 53 3.61 1.99 -10.91
N THR A 54 2.46 2.07 -10.26
CA THR A 54 2.24 2.70 -8.95
C THR A 54 1.92 1.67 -7.87
N PHE A 55 2.16 0.38 -8.16
CA PHE A 55 1.81 -0.75 -7.30
C PHE A 55 2.19 -0.58 -5.81
N PRO A 56 3.41 -0.12 -5.45
CA PRO A 56 3.76 0.09 -4.05
C PRO A 56 2.89 1.11 -3.33
N LEU A 57 2.49 2.18 -4.03
CA LEU A 57 1.66 3.25 -3.46
C LEU A 57 0.24 2.75 -3.23
N VAL A 58 -0.32 2.03 -4.21
CA VAL A 58 -1.63 1.39 -4.09
C VAL A 58 -1.63 0.44 -2.90
N GLY A 59 -0.66 -0.48 -2.83
CA GLY A 59 -0.54 -1.44 -1.73
C GLY A 59 -0.32 -0.78 -0.38
N GLY A 60 0.49 0.27 -0.30
CA GLY A 60 0.77 1.01 0.94
C GLY A 60 -0.45 1.76 1.46
N PHE A 61 -1.12 2.54 0.60
CA PHE A 61 -2.31 3.31 1.00
C PHE A 61 -3.51 2.41 1.27
N MET A 62 -3.75 1.39 0.44
CA MET A 62 -4.79 0.39 0.75
C MET A 62 -4.49 -0.32 2.07
N GLY A 63 -3.21 -0.64 2.31
CA GLY A 63 -2.76 -1.28 3.53
C GLY A 63 -3.01 -0.42 4.78
N LEU A 64 -2.65 0.86 4.73
CA LEU A 64 -2.98 1.84 5.78
C LEU A 64 -4.49 1.95 5.98
N GLY A 65 -5.26 2.02 4.90
CA GLY A 65 -6.72 2.08 4.94
C GLY A 65 -7.33 0.91 5.73
N LEU A 66 -6.88 -0.32 5.44
CA LEU A 66 -7.32 -1.52 6.14
C LEU A 66 -6.91 -1.54 7.62
N VAL A 67 -5.69 -1.10 7.94
CA VAL A 67 -5.23 -1.01 9.35
C VAL A 67 -6.10 -0.04 10.14
N PHE A 68 -6.36 1.16 9.61
CA PHE A 68 -7.18 2.15 10.31
C PHE A 68 -8.63 1.70 10.47
N LEU A 69 -9.26 1.12 9.44
CA LEU A 69 -10.60 0.54 9.59
C LEU A 69 -10.65 -0.60 10.61
N ALA A 70 -9.61 -1.42 10.68
CA ALA A 70 -9.51 -2.46 11.70
C ALA A 70 -9.32 -1.89 13.11
N LEU A 71 -8.62 -0.76 13.26
CA LEU A 71 -8.51 -0.06 14.54
C LEU A 71 -9.87 0.53 14.97
N GLY A 72 -10.63 1.11 14.04
CA GLY A 72 -12.00 1.59 14.28
C GLY A 72 -12.93 0.49 14.81
N PHE A 73 -12.79 -0.74 14.31
CA PHE A 73 -13.54 -1.89 14.81
C PHE A 73 -13.27 -2.22 16.30
N VAL A 74 -12.04 -1.98 16.78
CA VAL A 74 -11.65 -2.28 18.17
C VAL A 74 -11.84 -1.09 19.10
N ALA A 75 -11.81 0.13 18.58
CA ALA A 75 -11.97 1.38 19.33
C ALA A 75 -13.40 1.64 19.86
N GLY A 76 -14.20 0.58 20.05
CA GLY A 76 -15.63 0.60 20.37
C GLY A 76 -16.05 1.39 21.62
N PRO A 77 -17.29 1.25 22.10
CA PRO A 77 -17.97 2.21 22.98
C PRO A 77 -17.33 2.50 24.35
N GLU A 78 -16.33 1.73 24.77
CA GLU A 78 -15.54 1.96 25.99
C GLU A 78 -14.25 2.78 25.74
N GLY A 79 -13.94 3.09 24.47
CA GLY A 79 -12.81 3.91 24.04
C GLY A 79 -13.02 5.41 24.23
N ILE A 80 -12.06 6.22 23.76
CA ILE A 80 -12.19 7.68 23.81
C ILE A 80 -13.29 8.09 22.81
N PRO A 81 -14.27 8.92 23.22
CA PRO A 81 -15.30 9.40 22.30
C PRO A 81 -14.69 10.08 21.07
N GLY A 82 -15.05 9.62 19.87
CA GLY A 82 -14.53 10.14 18.61
C GLY A 82 -13.44 9.30 17.94
N ASP A 83 -12.87 8.30 18.63
CA ASP A 83 -11.77 7.49 18.09
C ASP A 83 -12.20 6.69 16.86
N THR A 84 -13.37 6.06 16.92
CA THR A 84 -13.92 5.27 15.80
C THR A 84 -14.10 6.14 14.56
N GLU A 85 -14.69 7.33 14.70
CA GLU A 85 -14.90 8.25 13.57
C GLU A 85 -13.58 8.71 12.97
N VAL A 86 -12.56 8.96 13.80
CA VAL A 86 -11.22 9.34 13.34
C VAL A 86 -10.57 8.20 12.57
N TYR A 87 -10.60 6.97 13.10
CA TYR A 87 -10.03 5.81 12.44
C TYR A 87 -10.76 5.47 11.14
N ASP A 88 -12.08 5.56 11.11
CA ASP A 88 -12.87 5.33 9.91
C ASP A 88 -12.61 6.41 8.84
N LEU A 89 -12.49 7.67 9.25
CA LEU A 89 -12.12 8.77 8.37
C LEU A 89 -10.72 8.55 7.77
N LEU A 90 -9.73 8.24 8.61
CA LEU A 90 -8.36 7.96 8.15
C LEU A 90 -8.34 6.76 7.21
N GLY A 91 -9.03 5.68 7.58
CA GLY A 91 -9.19 4.48 6.77
C GLY A 91 -9.74 4.81 5.37
N THR A 92 -10.84 5.56 5.34
CA THR A 92 -11.51 6.01 4.11
C THR A 92 -10.61 6.90 3.25
N VAL A 93 -9.90 7.86 3.86
CA VAL A 93 -8.96 8.75 3.17
C VAL A 93 -7.84 7.94 2.52
N PHE A 94 -7.25 7.00 3.24
CA PHE A 94 -6.16 6.17 2.71
C PHE A 94 -6.63 5.22 1.60
N LEU A 95 -7.82 4.62 1.73
CA LEU A 95 -8.42 3.87 0.61
C LEU A 95 -8.61 4.77 -0.62
N GLY A 96 -9.12 5.99 -0.42
CA GLY A 96 -9.25 6.99 -1.48
C GLY A 96 -7.91 7.32 -2.15
N LEU A 97 -6.86 7.55 -1.37
CA LEU A 97 -5.51 7.78 -1.90
C LEU A 97 -4.95 6.56 -2.66
N GLY A 98 -5.26 5.34 -2.21
CA GLY A 98 -4.90 4.12 -2.93
C GLY A 98 -5.60 4.02 -4.29
N LEU A 99 -6.88 4.40 -4.36
CA LEU A 99 -7.64 4.44 -5.63
C LEU A 99 -7.10 5.53 -6.56
N VAL A 100 -6.81 6.71 -6.04
CA VAL A 100 -6.16 7.78 -6.82
C VAL A 100 -4.83 7.28 -7.35
N SER A 101 -3.99 6.65 -6.51
CA SER A 101 -2.69 6.11 -6.89
C SER A 101 -2.79 5.01 -7.96
N PHE A 102 -3.89 4.27 -8.00
CA PHE A 102 -4.14 3.25 -9.02
C PHE A 102 -4.26 3.85 -10.43
N VAL A 103 -4.86 5.05 -10.51
CA VAL A 103 -5.07 5.77 -11.77
C VAL A 103 -3.88 6.68 -12.10
N TRP A 104 -3.40 7.43 -11.11
CA TRP A 104 -2.43 8.49 -11.31
C TRP A 104 -1.56 8.73 -10.08
N TRP A 105 -0.27 8.99 -10.32
CA TRP A 105 0.62 9.53 -9.29
C TRP A 105 1.67 10.45 -9.92
N PRO A 106 1.99 11.60 -9.30
CA PRO A 106 2.99 12.51 -9.84
C PRO A 106 4.40 11.90 -9.76
N ARG A 107 5.12 11.89 -10.88
CA ARG A 107 6.49 11.34 -10.96
C ARG A 107 7.43 12.00 -9.96
N GLN A 108 7.28 13.29 -9.67
CA GLN A 108 8.12 14.00 -8.70
C GLN A 108 8.01 13.44 -7.26
N TRP A 109 6.91 12.77 -6.92
CA TRP A 109 6.72 12.19 -5.59
C TRP A 109 7.23 10.76 -5.48
N MET A 110 7.73 10.16 -6.57
CA MET A 110 8.40 8.86 -6.52
C MET A 110 9.79 9.00 -5.87
N PRO A 111 10.32 7.94 -5.23
CA PRO A 111 11.67 7.96 -4.65
C PRO A 111 12.75 8.33 -5.68
N ALA A 112 13.86 8.91 -5.20
CA ALA A 112 14.96 9.37 -6.06
C ALA A 112 15.47 8.27 -7.00
N TRP A 113 15.76 7.08 -6.46
CA TRP A 113 16.23 5.93 -7.22
C TRP A 113 15.29 5.57 -8.39
N HIS A 114 13.98 5.65 -8.19
CA HIS A 114 12.99 5.31 -9.21
C HIS A 114 12.95 6.39 -10.29
N ARG A 115 13.02 7.66 -9.89
CA ARG A 115 13.07 8.78 -10.84
C ARG A 115 14.32 8.72 -11.71
N ASP A 116 15.46 8.31 -11.14
CA ASP A 116 16.74 8.17 -11.82
C ASP A 116 16.76 6.95 -12.75
N TRP A 117 16.23 5.81 -12.32
CA TRP A 117 15.99 4.67 -13.21
C TRP A 117 15.10 5.05 -14.41
N MET A 118 13.97 5.74 -14.17
CA MET A 118 13.10 6.25 -15.23
C MET A 118 13.75 7.34 -16.11
N ARG A 119 14.85 7.97 -15.68
CA ARG A 119 15.61 8.93 -16.52
C ARG A 119 16.55 8.20 -17.48
N ARG A 120 16.97 6.98 -17.15
CA ARG A 120 17.91 6.16 -17.93
C ARG A 120 17.24 5.30 -19.00
N GLY A 121 15.90 5.24 -19.05
CA GLY A 121 15.15 4.44 -20.01
C GLY A 121 13.92 3.81 -19.40
N GLY A 122 14.03 3.33 -18.15
CA GLY A 122 12.89 2.86 -17.36
C GLY A 122 12.13 1.70 -17.98
N ASP A 123 12.83 0.78 -18.65
CA ASP A 123 12.25 -0.40 -19.30
C ASP A 123 12.75 -1.71 -18.67
N ASP A 124 12.23 -2.83 -19.16
CA ASP A 124 12.58 -4.18 -18.68
C ASP A 124 14.07 -4.54 -18.90
N LEU A 125 14.78 -3.79 -19.76
CA LEU A 125 16.20 -3.98 -20.05
C LEU A 125 17.10 -3.10 -19.17
N THR A 126 16.55 -2.04 -18.59
CA THR A 126 17.28 -1.10 -17.74
C THR A 126 17.39 -1.66 -16.32
N ASP A 127 18.60 -2.01 -15.88
CA ASP A 127 18.83 -2.49 -14.52
C ASP A 127 18.51 -1.40 -13.45
N PRO A 128 17.52 -1.62 -12.56
CA PRO A 128 17.19 -0.66 -11.52
C PRO A 128 18.23 -0.57 -10.41
N TRP A 129 19.28 -1.40 -10.39
CA TRP A 129 20.41 -1.33 -9.44
C TRP A 129 21.70 -0.76 -10.02
N ALA A 130 21.75 -0.40 -11.30
CA ALA A 130 23.01 -0.05 -11.96
C ALA A 130 23.79 1.16 -11.38
N ASP A 131 23.21 1.92 -10.45
CA ASP A 131 23.88 3.02 -9.74
C ASP A 131 24.40 2.63 -8.34
N GLU A 132 24.19 1.39 -7.87
CA GLU A 132 24.70 0.90 -6.57
C GLU A 132 26.10 0.28 -6.73
N PRO A 133 27.14 0.85 -6.08
CA PRO A 133 28.48 0.27 -6.13
C PRO A 133 28.49 -1.12 -5.46
N GLY A 134 29.05 -2.12 -6.15
CA GLY A 134 29.25 -3.48 -5.62
C GLY A 134 28.14 -4.50 -5.92
N ARG A 135 27.24 -4.24 -6.88
CA ARG A 135 26.20 -5.20 -7.33
C ARG A 135 26.24 -5.53 -8.84
N GLY A 136 27.34 -5.21 -9.51
CA GLY A 136 27.60 -5.58 -10.92
C GLY A 136 28.23 -6.95 -11.09
#